data_AF-A0A7J6LSP9-F1
#
_entry.id   AF-A0A7J6LSP9-F1
#
_cell.length_a   1.000
_cell.length_b   1.000
_cell.length_c   1.000
_cell.angle_alpha   90.00
_cell.angle_beta   90.00
_cell.angle_gamma   90.00
#
_symmetry.space_group_name_H-M   'P 1'
#
loop_
_entity.id
_entity.type
_entity.pdbx_description
1 polymer ?
#
loop_
_entity_poly.entity_id
_entity_poly.type
_entity_poly.pdbx_seq_one_letter_code
_entity_poly.pdbx_strand_id
1 'polypeptide(L)'
;MISEAAGAGRSIRDLVTPEEMEKWMNNQWWDAALAAIKLDHEQQPTSGKRTDYFGPPVRKAAREIKARADELVRSLDQNYFKPQRVAPAFQWAQNDTAVFINVKFTRRWNAPGALDIRHPEVNITDSGIQVKAIGEHSGKKHEYILKLGFFDEVDPTLSKWAMASVGKLSATLVKANRRSKWPRLLASKEKKVNNMHYWMDFAEIHEESLKGLPTPKHSLVTCRLVKKAYCLGEDKCVSSCADDCRGKLFTGPDGRCLGKPQEEVSGVNFTDSDPKQGFIGGIVEVNSTATFGDAEFFSIYFLDEDNNKLSDQPILRIENPKSRGTNLSGKIPPSTPIPEEASKITAVPGNLAFGEPDSQRDFAPSSSSLLDLAVPTCTPQKIDLEDTSPEVGQLGGDVKISFSAHAEDSASPTVDYYTLHWGRTANSCERLPGGNSYIVRVRAKGVGEVQHHIGESIAIEKGAESILAFSQHENTDGPHPSKGELTSSCAIWPIRDRSSPSKPPQGLSVLNGQLLANGSRFSGEVIVKRAGRGDEVAAEATAYTLWWCDDDERKLSLLDSPNIEDTTAATDFRLVYEEVEVPEKASKICAFMKNDLGEGRQGAAAAVVSDTARDEL
;
A
#
# COMPACT_ATOMS: atom_id res chain seq x y z
N MET A 1 75.96 34.51 38.43
CA MET A 1 74.61 33.95 38.69
C MET A 1 74.58 32.44 38.88
N ILE A 2 74.62 31.59 37.82
CA ILE A 2 74.50 30.12 37.99
C ILE A 2 75.66 29.54 38.82
N SER A 3 76.89 29.96 38.56
CA SER A 3 78.07 29.54 39.33
C SER A 3 78.03 30.01 40.79
N GLU A 4 77.47 31.19 41.05
CA GLU A 4 77.28 31.72 42.41
C GLU A 4 76.17 30.96 43.16
N ALA A 5 75.10 30.57 42.45
CA ALA A 5 74.03 29.77 43.01
C ALA A 5 74.47 28.35 43.36
N ALA A 6 75.29 27.73 42.51
CA ALA A 6 75.93 26.44 42.77
C ALA A 6 76.83 26.52 44.01
N GLY A 7 77.64 27.59 44.14
CA GLY A 7 78.50 27.81 45.31
C GLY A 7 77.73 28.12 46.61
N ALA A 8 76.53 28.70 46.52
CA ALA A 8 75.69 29.05 47.66
C ALA A 8 74.66 27.97 48.03
N GLY A 9 74.64 26.82 47.35
CA GLY A 9 73.70 25.72 47.61
C GLY A 9 72.23 26.04 47.32
N ARG A 10 71.93 27.08 46.54
CA ARG A 10 70.55 27.46 46.18
C ARG A 10 70.03 26.56 45.07
N SER A 11 68.73 26.22 45.10
CA SER A 11 68.14 25.44 44.02
C SER A 11 68.14 26.25 42.72
N ILE A 12 68.56 25.63 41.61
CA ILE A 12 68.52 26.27 40.30
C ILE A 12 67.08 26.55 39.84
N ARG A 13 66.10 25.80 40.35
CA ARG A 13 64.67 25.97 40.05
C ARG A 13 64.08 27.25 40.61
N ASP A 14 64.68 27.82 41.65
CA ASP A 14 64.27 29.09 42.23
C ASP A 14 64.85 30.30 41.47
N LEU A 15 65.82 30.06 40.59
CA LEU A 15 66.58 31.08 39.89
C LEU A 15 66.28 31.14 38.41
N VAL A 16 65.85 30.03 37.82
CA VAL A 16 65.49 29.94 36.41
C VAL A 16 64.16 29.24 36.32
N THR A 17 63.14 30.02 36.01
CA THR A 17 61.80 29.52 35.72
C THR A 17 61.75 28.83 34.35
N PRO A 18 60.75 27.98 34.07
CA PRO A 18 60.56 27.38 32.75
C PRO A 18 60.43 28.41 31.62
N GLU A 19 59.83 29.56 31.90
CA GLU A 19 59.66 30.68 30.96
C GLU A 19 60.99 31.39 30.67
N GLU A 20 61.83 31.58 31.69
CA GLU A 20 63.18 32.11 31.52
C GLU A 20 64.08 31.14 30.75
N MET A 21 63.96 29.84 31.02
CA MET A 21 64.64 28.81 30.24
C MET A 21 64.23 28.86 28.76
N GLU A 22 62.93 29.02 28.47
CA GLU A 22 62.43 29.19 27.11
C GLU A 22 62.99 30.48 26.45
N LYS A 23 63.07 31.59 27.19
CA LYS A 23 63.70 32.83 26.72
C LYS A 23 65.20 32.66 26.43
N TRP A 24 65.93 31.95 27.29
CA TRP A 24 67.36 31.69 27.09
C TRP A 24 67.60 30.87 25.82
N MET A 25 66.77 29.85 25.59
CA MET A 25 66.80 29.06 24.35
C MET A 25 66.53 29.93 23.12
N ASN A 26 65.50 30.79 23.17
CA ASN A 26 65.17 31.71 22.07
C ASN A 26 66.25 32.77 21.80
N ASN A 27 66.96 33.22 22.83
CA ASN A 27 68.10 34.13 22.73
C ASN A 27 69.43 33.43 22.41
N GLN A 28 69.41 32.11 22.17
CA GLN A 28 70.59 31.31 21.85
C GLN A 28 71.66 31.28 22.97
N TRP A 29 71.25 31.43 24.23
CA TRP A 29 72.14 31.32 25.40
C TRP A 29 72.35 29.86 25.81
N TRP A 30 72.87 29.05 24.88
CA TRP A 30 72.99 27.59 25.02
C TRP A 30 73.85 27.17 26.20
N ASP A 31 74.96 27.86 26.42
CA ASP A 31 75.89 27.54 27.49
C ASP A 31 75.28 27.79 28.87
N ALA A 32 74.49 28.86 29.01
CA ALA A 32 73.76 29.17 30.24
C ALA A 32 72.65 28.14 30.51
N ALA A 33 71.87 27.79 29.48
CA ALA A 33 70.85 26.75 29.59
C ALA A 33 71.45 25.38 29.94
N LEU A 34 72.56 25.00 29.30
CA LEU A 34 73.27 23.75 29.59
C LEU A 34 73.83 23.73 31.00
N ALA A 35 74.40 24.84 31.48
CA ALA A 35 74.89 24.95 32.85
C ALA A 35 73.77 24.80 33.88
N ALA A 36 72.61 25.42 33.64
CA ALA A 36 71.43 25.28 34.52
C ALA A 36 70.87 23.84 34.52
N ILE A 37 70.79 23.18 33.36
CA ILE A 37 70.34 21.79 33.26
C ILE A 37 71.30 20.84 33.99
N LYS A 38 72.62 21.03 33.83
CA LYS A 38 73.63 20.24 34.54
C LYS A 38 73.47 20.40 36.06
N LEU A 39 73.34 21.64 36.52
CA LEU A 39 73.14 21.93 37.94
C LEU A 39 71.83 21.33 38.47
N ASP A 40 70.74 21.34 37.68
CA ASP A 40 69.49 20.68 38.07
C ASP A 40 69.68 19.16 38.22
N HIS A 41 70.39 18.52 37.30
CA HIS A 41 70.70 17.08 37.40
C HIS A 41 71.56 16.74 38.62
N GLU A 42 72.50 17.61 38.98
CA GLU A 42 73.35 17.46 40.17
C GLU A 42 72.58 17.67 41.48
N GLN A 43 71.55 18.54 41.48
CA GLN A 43 70.71 18.83 42.65
C GLN A 43 69.55 17.83 42.84
N GLN A 44 69.29 16.94 41.88
CA GLN A 44 68.22 15.95 41.98
C GLN A 44 68.59 14.80 42.95
N PRO A 45 67.63 14.29 43.74
CA PRO A 45 67.88 13.19 44.68
C PRO A 45 68.30 11.92 43.93
N THR A 46 69.31 11.22 44.47
CA THR A 46 69.84 9.96 43.94
C THR A 46 68.88 8.78 44.08
N SER A 47 67.92 8.84 45.02
CA SER A 47 66.85 7.88 45.21
C SER A 47 65.48 8.56 45.12
N GLY A 48 64.79 8.40 43.99
CA GLY A 48 63.47 8.99 43.75
C GLY A 48 63.14 9.16 42.25
N LYS A 49 61.89 9.51 41.94
CA LYS A 49 61.47 9.79 40.56
C LYS A 49 62.06 11.13 40.10
N ARG A 50 63.01 11.08 39.17
CA ARG A 50 63.59 12.28 38.53
C ARG A 50 62.48 13.12 37.89
N THR A 51 62.51 14.42 38.13
CA THR A 51 61.53 15.37 37.60
C THR A 51 62.16 16.17 36.48
N ASP A 52 61.59 16.07 35.28
CA ASP A 52 62.05 16.78 34.07
C ASP A 52 61.53 18.23 34.05
N TYR A 53 62.14 19.09 34.87
CA TYR A 53 61.69 20.48 35.07
C TYR A 53 61.94 21.36 33.83
N PHE A 54 63.13 21.27 33.23
CA PHE A 54 63.50 22.07 32.06
C PHE A 54 63.22 21.40 30.71
N GLY A 55 62.93 20.10 30.66
CA GLY A 55 62.73 19.40 29.40
C GLY A 55 61.58 19.90 28.53
N PRO A 56 60.37 20.16 29.06
CA PRO A 56 59.27 20.70 28.27
C PRO A 56 59.58 22.04 27.57
N PRO A 57 60.05 23.11 28.25
CA PRO A 57 60.37 24.37 27.59
C PRO A 57 61.56 24.27 26.62
N VAL A 58 62.60 23.50 26.97
CA VAL A 58 63.76 23.26 26.09
C VAL A 58 63.34 22.54 24.81
N ARG A 59 62.54 21.46 24.91
CA ARG A 59 62.06 20.71 23.74
C ARG A 59 61.15 21.55 22.86
N LYS A 60 60.31 22.41 23.44
CA LYS A 60 59.45 23.35 22.70
C LYS A 60 60.29 24.36 21.91
N ALA A 61 61.15 25.11 22.60
CA ALA A 61 61.99 26.14 21.97
C ALA A 61 62.93 25.55 20.91
N ALA A 62 63.58 24.41 21.20
CA ALA A 62 64.45 23.74 20.25
C ALA A 62 63.71 23.30 18.97
N ARG A 63 62.46 22.82 19.09
CA ARG A 63 61.62 22.48 17.93
C ARG A 63 61.29 23.72 17.09
N GLU A 64 60.94 24.83 17.72
CA GLU A 64 60.62 26.08 17.02
C GLU A 64 61.84 26.66 16.29
N ILE A 65 63.00 26.70 16.96
CA ILE A 65 64.26 27.18 16.38
C ILE A 65 64.68 26.30 15.22
N LYS A 66 64.62 24.97 15.39
CA LYS A 66 64.88 24.03 14.30
C LYS A 66 63.91 24.22 13.13
N ALA A 67 62.62 24.40 13.38
CA ALA A 67 61.63 24.61 12.34
C ALA A 67 61.92 25.87 11.51
N ARG A 68 62.29 26.98 12.16
CA ARG A 68 62.67 28.24 11.48
C ARG A 68 63.96 28.09 10.68
N ALA A 69 64.96 27.41 11.25
CA ALA A 69 66.22 27.14 10.55
C ALA A 69 65.99 26.25 9.31
N ASP A 70 65.20 25.18 9.45
CA ASP A 70 64.82 24.30 8.34
C ASP A 70 64.02 25.05 7.26
N GLU A 71 63.12 25.95 7.65
CA GLU A 71 62.36 26.81 6.73
C GLU A 71 63.30 27.74 5.93
N LEU A 72 64.25 28.38 6.59
CA LEU A 72 65.24 29.23 5.94
C LEU A 72 66.08 28.44 4.94
N VAL A 73 66.56 27.26 5.31
CA VAL A 73 67.31 26.38 4.41
C VAL A 73 66.47 25.96 3.20
N ARG A 74 65.18 25.64 3.41
CA ARG A 74 64.27 25.30 2.29
C ARG A 74 64.01 26.49 1.37
N SER A 75 63.98 27.72 1.90
CA SER A 75 63.78 28.94 1.12
C SER A 75 64.89 29.24 0.11
N LEU A 76 66.06 28.60 0.26
CA LEU A 76 67.16 28.68 -0.71
C LEU A 76 66.83 27.99 -2.05
N ASP A 77 65.85 27.07 -2.07
CA ASP A 77 65.34 26.53 -3.34
C ASP A 77 64.55 27.62 -4.07
N GLN A 78 65.00 27.96 -5.29
CA GLN A 78 64.34 28.96 -6.16
C GLN A 78 62.87 28.64 -6.45
N ASN A 79 62.47 27.38 -6.27
CA ASN A 79 61.10 26.92 -6.44
C ASN A 79 60.32 26.83 -5.12
N TYR A 80 60.90 27.15 -3.97
CA TYR A 80 60.24 27.05 -2.66
C TYR A 80 58.95 27.86 -2.59
N PHE A 81 58.97 29.08 -3.13
CA PHE A 81 57.81 29.97 -3.21
C PHE A 81 56.91 29.71 -4.42
N LYS A 82 57.30 28.81 -5.35
CA LYS A 82 56.49 28.45 -6.51
C LYS A 82 55.67 27.21 -6.16
N PRO A 83 54.33 27.31 -6.03
CA PRO A 83 53.51 26.15 -5.73
C PRO A 83 53.70 25.08 -6.82
N GLN A 84 54.12 23.89 -6.42
CA GLN A 84 54.24 22.80 -7.37
C GLN A 84 52.83 22.32 -7.73
N ARG A 85 52.51 22.30 -9.03
CA ARG A 85 51.22 21.81 -9.52
C ARG A 85 51.12 20.29 -9.35
N VAL A 86 50.04 19.85 -8.71
CA VAL A 86 49.77 18.43 -8.44
C VAL A 86 48.34 18.10 -8.83
N ALA A 87 48.14 17.01 -9.58
CA ALA A 87 46.82 16.44 -9.78
C ALA A 87 46.45 15.63 -8.53
N PRO A 88 45.43 16.04 -7.74
CA PRO A 88 45.06 15.32 -6.54
C PRO A 88 44.50 13.93 -6.87
N ALA A 89 44.65 13.00 -5.93
CA ALA A 89 44.01 11.70 -6.00
C ALA A 89 42.54 11.82 -5.65
N PHE A 90 41.69 11.06 -6.34
CA PHE A 90 40.26 11.07 -6.06
C PHE A 90 39.65 9.69 -6.29
N GLN A 91 38.52 9.46 -5.62
CA GLN A 91 37.66 8.32 -5.89
C GLN A 91 36.30 8.79 -6.38
N TRP A 92 35.61 7.93 -7.10
CA TRP A 92 34.22 8.18 -7.49
C TRP A 92 33.35 6.95 -7.32
N ALA A 93 32.07 7.19 -7.07
CA ALA A 93 30.99 6.22 -7.07
C ALA A 93 29.71 6.87 -7.58
N GLN A 94 28.61 6.13 -7.67
CA GLN A 94 27.33 6.65 -8.11
C GLN A 94 26.18 5.87 -7.45
N ASN A 95 25.01 6.49 -7.42
CA ASN A 95 23.73 5.82 -7.21
C ASN A 95 22.81 6.12 -8.41
N ASP A 96 21.53 5.79 -8.31
CA ASP A 96 20.52 6.10 -9.32
C ASP A 96 20.42 7.60 -9.68
N THR A 97 20.66 8.49 -8.73
CA THR A 97 20.33 9.93 -8.85
C THR A 97 21.55 10.86 -8.93
N ALA A 98 22.71 10.41 -8.48
CA ALA A 98 23.90 11.23 -8.26
C ALA A 98 25.21 10.48 -8.52
N VAL A 99 26.27 11.26 -8.73
CA VAL A 99 27.66 10.83 -8.80
C VAL A 99 28.41 11.46 -7.62
N PHE A 100 29.16 10.65 -6.90
CA PHE A 100 29.92 11.06 -5.73
C PHE A 100 31.40 11.12 -6.09
N ILE A 101 32.06 12.22 -5.75
CA ILE A 101 33.49 12.42 -5.97
C ILE A 101 34.14 12.77 -4.64
N ASN A 102 35.13 11.97 -4.24
CA ASN A 102 35.92 12.20 -3.04
C ASN A 102 37.35 12.54 -3.45
N VAL A 103 37.71 13.80 -3.33
CA VAL A 103 39.03 14.33 -3.67
C VAL A 103 39.88 14.37 -2.41
N LYS A 104 41.08 13.81 -2.48
CA LYS A 104 42.09 13.89 -1.43
C LYS A 104 43.25 14.72 -1.93
N PHE A 105 43.62 15.77 -1.19
CA PHE A 105 44.69 16.70 -1.55
C PHE A 105 46.08 16.06 -1.34
N THR A 106 46.39 15.10 -2.20
CA THR A 106 47.64 14.32 -2.21
C THR A 106 47.84 13.74 -3.60
N ARG A 107 49.07 13.32 -3.94
CA ARG A 107 49.37 12.75 -5.27
C ARG A 107 48.88 11.30 -5.41
N ARG A 108 48.81 10.55 -4.31
CA ARG A 108 48.44 9.11 -4.31
C ARG A 108 47.38 8.87 -3.25
N TRP A 109 46.36 8.09 -3.56
CA TRP A 109 45.26 7.86 -2.62
C TRP A 109 45.71 7.33 -1.25
N ASN A 110 46.69 6.42 -1.24
CA ASN A 110 47.23 5.80 -0.02
C ASN A 110 48.17 6.70 0.79
N ALA A 111 48.56 7.87 0.28
CA ALA A 111 49.39 8.82 1.00
C ALA A 111 48.53 9.70 1.92
N PRO A 112 49.06 10.24 3.03
CA PRO A 112 48.35 11.24 3.82
C PRO A 112 47.96 12.45 2.96
N GLY A 113 46.82 13.06 3.28
CA GLY A 113 46.37 14.32 2.66
C GLY A 113 47.09 15.52 3.27
N ALA A 114 47.18 16.63 2.54
CA ALA A 114 47.63 17.90 3.11
C ALA A 114 46.67 18.35 4.23
N LEU A 115 47.22 18.65 5.41
CA LEU A 115 46.44 18.96 6.62
C LEU A 115 45.83 20.37 6.57
N ASP A 116 46.63 21.34 6.10
CA ASP A 116 46.21 22.73 5.93
C ASP A 116 45.90 22.98 4.46
N ILE A 117 44.61 23.10 4.14
CA ILE A 117 44.11 23.42 2.81
C ILE A 117 43.58 24.85 2.82
N ARG A 118 44.14 25.68 1.94
CA ARG A 118 43.79 27.09 1.79
C ARG A 118 43.14 27.33 0.44
N HIS A 119 42.15 28.22 0.43
CA HIS A 119 41.43 28.67 -0.76
C HIS A 119 40.89 27.52 -1.64
N PRO A 120 40.06 26.60 -1.10
CA PRO A 120 39.38 25.62 -1.93
C PRO A 120 38.37 26.32 -2.84
N GLU A 121 38.58 26.23 -4.14
CA GLU A 121 37.66 26.70 -5.18
C GLU A 121 37.11 25.49 -5.93
N VAL A 122 35.79 25.39 -6.00
CA VAL A 122 35.10 24.36 -6.79
C VAL A 122 34.15 25.03 -7.76
N ASN A 123 34.34 24.76 -9.04
CA ASN A 123 33.43 25.17 -10.09
C ASN A 123 32.80 23.93 -10.72
N ILE A 124 31.48 23.80 -10.58
CA ILE A 124 30.69 22.71 -11.16
C ILE A 124 29.97 23.27 -12.38
N THR A 125 30.11 22.59 -13.51
CA THR A 125 29.45 22.90 -14.78
C THR A 125 28.56 21.72 -15.18
N ASP A 126 27.73 21.89 -16.20
CA ASP A 126 26.87 20.82 -16.74
C ASP A 126 27.64 19.56 -17.11
N SER A 127 28.88 19.70 -17.58
CA SER A 127 29.68 18.65 -18.22
C SER A 127 31.00 18.38 -17.50
N GLY A 128 31.23 18.96 -16.32
CA GLY A 128 32.49 18.80 -15.62
C GLY A 128 32.60 19.49 -14.28
N ILE A 129 33.69 19.18 -13.57
CA ILE A 129 34.08 19.83 -12.33
C ILE A 129 35.54 20.28 -12.39
N GLN A 130 35.79 21.48 -11.87
CA GLN A 130 37.11 22.00 -11.62
C GLN A 130 37.29 22.25 -10.13
N VAL A 131 38.30 21.63 -9.53
CA VAL A 131 38.70 21.85 -8.15
C VAL A 131 40.11 22.45 -8.13
N LYS A 132 40.29 23.55 -7.42
CA LYS A 132 41.59 24.13 -7.11
C LYS A 132 41.75 24.31 -5.61
N ALA A 133 42.92 24.02 -5.09
CA ALA A 133 43.24 24.33 -3.70
C ALA A 133 44.76 24.46 -3.52
N ILE A 134 45.20 25.19 -2.50
CA ILE A 134 46.61 25.25 -2.11
C ILE A 134 46.74 24.47 -0.80
N GLY A 135 47.67 23.53 -0.75
CA GLY A 135 47.96 22.79 0.48
C GLY A 135 49.44 22.69 0.76
N GLU A 136 49.78 22.44 2.02
CA GLU A 136 51.16 22.21 2.44
C GLU A 136 51.37 20.75 2.83
N HIS A 137 52.42 20.14 2.27
CA HIS A 137 52.83 18.79 2.60
C HIS A 137 54.36 18.74 2.75
N SER A 138 54.84 18.28 3.91
CA SER A 138 56.27 18.20 4.23
C SER A 138 57.03 19.54 4.06
N GLY A 139 56.38 20.67 4.38
CA GLY A 139 56.99 22.01 4.28
C GLY A 139 57.07 22.57 2.86
N LYS A 140 56.41 21.93 1.88
CA LYS A 140 56.33 22.40 0.49
C LYS A 140 54.89 22.76 0.14
N LYS A 141 54.73 23.90 -0.54
CA LYS A 141 53.43 24.37 -1.05
C LYS A 141 53.09 23.66 -2.36
N HIS A 142 51.91 23.08 -2.41
CA HIS A 142 51.37 22.40 -3.57
C HIS A 142 50.09 23.08 -4.04
N GLU A 143 50.01 23.35 -5.34
CA GLU A 143 48.79 23.79 -6.00
C GLU A 143 48.08 22.56 -6.56
N TYR A 144 46.99 22.16 -5.93
CA TYR A 144 46.17 21.03 -6.36
C TYR A 144 45.17 21.51 -7.41
N ILE A 145 45.23 20.93 -8.60
CA ILE A 145 44.29 21.24 -9.69
C ILE A 145 43.69 19.94 -10.22
N LEU A 146 42.38 19.79 -10.11
CA LEU A 146 41.60 18.72 -10.70
C LEU A 146 40.65 19.29 -11.75
N LYS A 147 40.66 18.73 -12.96
CA LYS A 147 39.73 19.07 -14.05
C LYS A 147 39.17 17.80 -14.66
N LEU A 148 37.89 17.54 -14.45
CA LEU A 148 37.20 16.36 -14.97
C LEU A 148 36.11 16.80 -15.95
N GLY A 149 36.05 16.12 -17.10
CA GLY A 149 34.92 16.21 -18.03
C GLY A 149 34.11 14.94 -17.91
N PHE A 150 32.84 15.07 -17.53
CA PHE A 150 31.98 13.96 -17.16
C PHE A 150 31.46 13.18 -18.35
N PHE A 151 31.05 11.93 -18.09
CA PHE A 151 30.45 11.08 -19.10
C PHE A 151 29.12 11.64 -19.59
N ASP A 152 28.26 12.15 -18.70
CA ASP A 152 26.98 12.77 -19.05
C ASP A 152 26.76 14.04 -18.24
N GLU A 153 25.66 14.74 -18.50
CA GLU A 153 25.35 16.01 -17.85
C GLU A 153 24.96 15.84 -16.37
N VAL A 154 25.33 16.83 -15.57
CA VAL A 154 24.93 17.00 -14.16
C VAL A 154 24.18 18.33 -14.01
N ASP A 155 23.34 18.43 -12.99
CA ASP A 155 22.67 19.68 -12.62
C ASP A 155 23.57 20.48 -11.66
N PRO A 156 24.18 21.60 -12.09
CA PRO A 156 25.09 22.36 -11.24
C PRO A 156 24.39 23.04 -10.07
N THR A 157 23.10 23.35 -10.21
CA THR A 157 22.32 24.09 -9.21
C THR A 157 21.95 23.22 -8.02
N LEU A 158 21.68 21.93 -8.27
CA LEU A 158 21.36 20.94 -7.25
C LEU A 158 22.60 20.22 -6.71
N SER A 159 23.71 20.27 -7.44
CA SER A 159 24.98 19.68 -7.03
C SER A 159 25.63 20.46 -5.89
N LYS A 160 26.27 19.76 -4.97
CA LYS A 160 26.89 20.35 -3.77
C LYS A 160 28.27 19.78 -3.53
N TRP A 161 29.10 20.55 -2.84
CA TRP A 161 30.40 20.10 -2.38
C TRP A 161 30.67 20.60 -0.97
N ALA A 162 31.51 19.89 -0.24
CA ALA A 162 31.93 20.25 1.11
C ALA A 162 33.36 19.79 1.36
N MET A 163 34.08 20.52 2.21
CA MET A 163 35.32 20.05 2.78
C MET A 163 35.01 18.94 3.78
N ALA A 164 35.65 17.79 3.63
CA ALA A 164 35.54 16.66 4.54
C ALA A 164 36.70 16.66 5.54
N SER A 165 36.77 15.64 6.41
CA SER A 165 37.85 15.53 7.40
C SER A 165 39.24 15.46 6.74
N VAL A 166 40.19 16.19 7.34
CA VAL A 166 41.65 16.15 7.10
C VAL A 166 42.06 16.01 5.63
N GLY A 167 42.13 17.14 4.91
CA GLY A 167 42.71 17.17 3.56
C GLY A 167 41.87 16.48 2.47
N LYS A 168 40.55 16.41 2.66
CA LYS A 168 39.60 15.84 1.70
C LYS A 168 38.49 16.81 1.34
N LEU A 169 37.92 16.62 0.16
CA LEU A 169 36.76 17.33 -0.36
C LEU A 169 35.80 16.29 -0.94
N SER A 170 34.53 16.37 -0.55
CA SER A 170 33.47 15.54 -1.09
C SER A 170 32.54 16.38 -1.95
N ALA A 171 32.23 15.91 -3.16
CA ALA A 171 31.26 16.50 -4.05
C ALA A 171 30.18 15.48 -4.39
N THR A 172 28.92 15.90 -4.27
CA THR A 172 27.74 15.15 -4.66
C THR A 172 27.12 15.85 -5.86
N LEU A 173 27.21 15.21 -7.01
CA LEU A 173 26.80 15.74 -8.30
C LEU A 173 25.47 15.11 -8.69
N VAL A 174 24.42 15.90 -8.81
CA VAL A 174 23.11 15.40 -9.21
C VAL A 174 23.13 15.14 -10.71
N LYS A 175 22.82 13.92 -11.14
CA LYS A 175 22.76 13.58 -12.57
C LYS A 175 21.61 14.34 -13.23
N ALA A 176 21.84 14.91 -14.42
CA ALA A 176 20.77 15.49 -15.21
C ALA A 176 19.81 14.42 -15.72
N ASN A 177 20.35 13.27 -16.13
CA ASN A 177 19.59 12.06 -16.49
C ASN A 177 19.62 11.06 -15.32
N ARG A 178 18.63 11.16 -14.43
CA ARG A 178 18.49 10.27 -13.26
C ARG A 178 18.04 8.88 -13.70
N ARG A 179 18.39 7.86 -12.93
CA ARG A 179 18.16 6.42 -13.21
C ARG A 179 18.92 5.87 -14.41
N SER A 180 20.10 6.42 -14.70
CA SER A 180 21.07 5.83 -15.62
C SER A 180 22.35 5.42 -14.89
N LYS A 181 22.89 4.24 -15.21
CA LYS A 181 24.17 3.78 -14.69
C LYS A 181 25.28 4.28 -15.61
N TRP A 182 26.09 5.23 -15.14
CA TRP A 182 27.23 5.71 -15.92
C TRP A 182 28.27 4.58 -16.05
N PRO A 183 28.65 4.15 -17.26
CA PRO A 183 29.65 3.11 -17.42
C PRO A 183 31.05 3.57 -16.97
N ARG A 184 31.27 4.88 -16.90
CA ARG A 184 32.54 5.52 -16.54
C ARG A 184 32.27 6.95 -16.07
N LEU A 185 33.20 7.52 -15.30
CA LEU A 185 33.11 8.92 -14.87
C LEU A 185 33.38 9.91 -16.02
N LEU A 186 34.33 9.60 -16.89
CA LEU A 186 34.86 10.55 -17.88
C LEU A 186 34.27 10.31 -19.26
N ALA A 187 33.95 11.37 -20.01
CA ALA A 187 33.46 11.23 -21.38
C ALA A 187 34.47 10.57 -22.31
N SER A 188 35.72 11.05 -22.31
CA SER A 188 36.81 10.48 -23.13
C SER A 188 37.28 9.14 -22.56
N LYS A 189 37.30 8.10 -23.42
CA LYS A 189 37.87 6.78 -23.09
C LYS A 189 39.40 6.80 -23.06
N GLU A 190 40.02 7.70 -23.81
CA GLU A 190 41.48 7.78 -23.97
C GLU A 190 42.15 8.52 -22.82
N LYS A 191 41.43 9.42 -22.16
CA LYS A 191 41.94 10.22 -21.04
C LYS A 191 42.03 9.38 -19.76
N LYS A 192 43.11 8.59 -19.63
CA LYS A 192 43.41 7.87 -18.40
C LYS A 192 43.98 8.82 -17.34
N VAL A 193 43.22 9.06 -16.27
CA VAL A 193 43.70 9.80 -15.11
C VAL A 193 44.31 8.82 -14.10
N ASN A 194 45.63 8.78 -14.01
CA ASN A 194 46.34 7.79 -13.18
C ASN A 194 46.02 7.85 -11.68
N ASN A 195 45.55 9.01 -11.19
CA ASN A 195 45.20 9.22 -9.78
C ASN A 195 43.69 9.07 -9.50
N MET A 196 42.94 8.47 -10.43
CA MET A 196 41.52 8.16 -10.29
C MET A 196 41.34 6.74 -9.76
N HIS A 197 40.49 6.59 -8.75
CA HIS A 197 40.12 5.29 -8.20
C HIS A 197 38.59 5.13 -8.19
N TYR A 198 38.12 3.89 -8.20
CA TYR A 198 36.71 3.61 -7.95
C TYR A 198 36.49 3.45 -6.44
N TRP A 199 35.46 4.08 -5.90
CA TRP A 199 35.16 4.05 -4.47
C TRP A 199 34.33 2.82 -4.13
N MET A 200 35.00 1.67 -3.98
CA MET A 200 34.36 0.36 -3.77
C MET A 200 33.36 0.37 -2.61
N ASP A 201 33.77 0.78 -1.41
CA ASP A 201 32.90 0.77 -0.22
C ASP A 201 31.59 1.56 -0.44
N PHE A 202 31.69 2.72 -1.11
CA PHE A 202 30.53 3.57 -1.37
C PHE A 202 29.68 3.02 -2.53
N ALA A 203 30.30 2.35 -3.49
CA ALA A 203 29.60 1.68 -4.57
C ALA A 203 28.81 0.45 -4.09
N GLU A 204 29.35 -0.33 -3.17
CA GLU A 204 28.66 -1.50 -2.58
C GLU A 204 27.38 -1.07 -1.85
N ILE A 205 27.44 0.02 -1.09
CA ILE A 205 26.27 0.59 -0.39
C ILE A 205 25.14 0.97 -1.37
N HIS A 206 25.50 1.43 -2.57
CA HIS A 206 24.54 1.92 -3.57
C HIS A 206 24.28 0.95 -4.72
N GLU A 207 24.82 -0.27 -4.68
CA GLU A 207 24.71 -1.24 -5.77
C GLU A 207 23.25 -1.59 -6.07
N GLU A 208 22.43 -1.79 -5.03
CA GLU A 208 21.02 -2.11 -5.17
C GLU A 208 20.26 -1.03 -5.95
N SER A 209 20.57 0.26 -5.71
CA SER A 209 19.96 1.37 -6.45
C SER A 209 20.30 1.39 -7.94
N LEU A 210 21.39 0.71 -8.33
CA LEU A 210 21.83 0.64 -9.72
C LEU A 210 21.35 -0.64 -10.43
N LYS A 211 20.78 -1.62 -9.71
CA LYS A 211 20.28 -2.85 -10.32
C LYS A 211 19.07 -2.55 -11.22
N GLY A 212 19.03 -3.19 -12.38
CA GLY A 212 17.98 -2.97 -13.37
C GLY A 212 18.06 -1.63 -14.13
N LEU A 213 18.99 -0.73 -13.78
CA LEU A 213 19.18 0.52 -14.50
C LEU A 213 19.94 0.31 -15.82
N PRO A 214 19.57 1.04 -16.88
CA PRO A 214 20.24 0.97 -18.16
C PRO A 214 21.65 1.59 -18.07
N THR A 215 22.57 1.02 -18.82
CA THR A 215 23.94 1.54 -18.92
C THR A 215 24.15 2.09 -20.34
N PRO A 216 23.97 3.40 -20.55
CA PRO A 216 24.10 3.98 -21.89
C PRO A 216 25.57 3.96 -22.33
N LYS A 217 25.82 3.65 -23.60
CA LYS A 217 27.12 3.65 -24.25
C LYS A 217 27.56 5.07 -24.58
N HIS A 218 26.60 5.90 -24.98
CA HIS A 218 26.76 7.29 -25.37
C HIS A 218 25.94 8.20 -24.45
N SER A 219 26.09 9.48 -24.66
CA SER A 219 25.49 10.54 -23.85
C SER A 219 25.57 11.83 -24.65
N LEU A 220 24.86 12.85 -24.20
CA LEU A 220 24.97 14.18 -24.78
C LEU A 220 26.42 14.67 -24.83
N VAL A 221 27.13 14.58 -23.70
CA VAL A 221 28.49 15.08 -23.57
C VAL A 221 29.44 14.31 -24.49
N THR A 222 29.30 12.98 -24.56
CA THR A 222 30.18 12.15 -25.43
C THR A 222 29.91 12.37 -26.91
N CYS A 223 28.66 12.60 -27.33
CA CYS A 223 28.34 12.94 -28.71
C CYS A 223 28.80 14.35 -29.08
N ARG A 224 28.66 15.32 -28.16
CA ARG A 224 29.16 16.69 -28.34
C ARG A 224 30.68 16.72 -28.54
N LEU A 225 31.44 15.87 -27.84
CA LEU A 225 32.89 15.74 -28.03
C LEU A 225 33.29 15.30 -29.44
N VAL A 226 32.47 14.47 -30.10
CA VAL A 226 32.67 14.04 -31.49
C VAL A 226 31.89 14.91 -32.50
N LYS A 227 31.36 16.05 -32.07
CA LYS A 227 30.58 17.01 -32.88
C LYS A 227 29.37 16.37 -33.58
N LYS A 228 28.68 15.46 -32.89
CA LYS A 228 27.47 14.79 -33.36
C LYS A 228 26.31 15.04 -32.40
N ALA A 229 25.09 14.93 -32.90
CA ALA A 229 23.89 14.99 -32.07
C ALA A 229 23.66 13.66 -31.34
N TYR A 230 23.00 13.70 -30.19
CA TYR A 230 22.65 12.50 -29.43
C TYR A 230 21.21 12.06 -29.72
N CYS A 231 21.07 10.83 -30.23
CA CYS A 231 19.80 10.15 -30.39
C CYS A 231 19.51 9.32 -29.13
N LEU A 232 18.63 9.84 -28.27
CA LEU A 232 18.36 9.28 -26.93
C LEU A 232 17.77 7.87 -26.99
N GLY A 233 16.72 7.67 -27.81
CA GLY A 233 16.01 6.38 -27.90
C GLY A 233 16.85 5.22 -28.47
N GLU A 234 17.85 5.52 -29.30
CA GLU A 234 18.75 4.51 -29.87
C GLU A 234 20.13 4.45 -29.20
N ASP A 235 20.42 5.37 -28.27
CA ASP A 235 21.71 5.55 -27.62
C ASP A 235 22.89 5.64 -28.62
N LYS A 236 22.78 6.55 -29.61
CA LYS A 236 23.77 6.74 -30.68
C LYS A 236 24.13 8.19 -30.90
N CYS A 237 25.36 8.43 -31.35
CA CYS A 237 25.79 9.73 -31.84
C CYS A 237 25.58 9.81 -33.37
N VAL A 238 24.73 10.73 -33.81
CA VAL A 238 24.29 10.85 -35.19
C VAL A 238 24.72 12.17 -35.84
N SER A 239 24.93 12.13 -37.15
CA SER A 239 25.29 13.32 -37.95
C SER A 239 24.07 14.17 -38.28
N SER A 240 22.95 13.52 -38.61
CA SER A 240 21.69 14.17 -38.92
C SER A 240 20.58 13.52 -38.07
N CYS A 241 19.88 14.31 -37.27
CA CYS A 241 18.78 13.77 -36.48
C CYS A 241 17.59 13.30 -37.33
N ALA A 242 17.37 13.92 -38.49
CA ALA A 242 16.26 13.56 -39.37
C ALA A 242 16.47 12.21 -40.07
N ASP A 243 17.71 11.94 -40.48
CA ASP A 243 18.03 10.77 -41.31
C ASP A 243 18.45 9.56 -40.46
N ASP A 244 19.16 9.80 -39.36
CA ASP A 244 19.84 8.76 -38.59
C ASP A 244 19.15 8.45 -37.24
N CYS A 245 18.07 9.16 -36.86
CA CYS A 245 17.36 8.97 -35.59
C CYS A 245 15.84 8.92 -35.82
N ARG A 246 15.24 7.75 -35.62
CA ARG A 246 13.82 7.52 -35.95
C ARG A 246 12.89 8.50 -35.20
N GLY A 247 12.02 9.18 -35.95
CA GLY A 247 10.99 10.08 -35.41
C GLY A 247 11.52 11.43 -34.89
N LYS A 248 12.81 11.73 -35.07
CA LYS A 248 13.40 13.03 -34.72
C LYS A 248 13.56 13.88 -35.97
N LEU A 249 13.40 15.20 -35.82
CA LEU A 249 13.30 16.14 -36.94
C LEU A 249 14.49 17.09 -36.98
N PHE A 250 14.99 17.54 -35.83
CA PHE A 250 16.12 18.47 -35.78
C PHE A 250 16.98 18.28 -34.54
N THR A 251 18.17 18.88 -34.57
CA THR A 251 19.07 18.94 -33.43
C THR A 251 18.75 20.16 -32.59
N GLY A 252 18.47 19.95 -31.30
CA GLY A 252 18.28 21.01 -30.32
C GLY A 252 19.56 21.80 -30.02
N PRO A 253 19.44 22.96 -29.37
CA PRO A 253 20.60 23.79 -29.00
C PRO A 253 21.56 23.10 -28.01
N ASP A 254 21.05 22.11 -27.26
CA ASP A 254 21.82 21.26 -26.35
C ASP A 254 22.55 20.10 -27.07
N GLY A 255 22.27 19.89 -28.36
CA GLY A 255 22.81 18.80 -29.16
C GLY A 255 22.01 17.50 -29.07
N ARG A 256 20.81 17.49 -28.49
CA ARG A 256 19.89 16.33 -28.52
C ARG A 256 19.12 16.31 -29.82
N CYS A 257 18.80 15.12 -30.32
CA CYS A 257 17.80 14.98 -31.38
C CYS A 257 16.40 15.17 -30.81
N LEU A 258 15.69 16.17 -31.33
CA LEU A 258 14.36 16.53 -30.89
C LEU A 258 13.33 16.17 -31.97
N GLY A 259 12.16 15.75 -31.52
CA GLY A 259 11.02 15.35 -32.34
C GLY A 259 9.84 15.01 -31.43
N LYS A 260 8.82 14.37 -32.01
CA LYS A 260 7.72 13.86 -31.21
C LYS A 260 8.22 12.73 -30.29
N PRO A 261 7.66 12.61 -29.07
CA PRO A 261 7.97 11.49 -28.19
C PRO A 261 7.72 10.15 -28.88
N GLN A 262 8.62 9.20 -28.64
CA GLN A 262 8.49 7.81 -29.12
C GLN A 262 8.45 6.82 -27.95
N GLU A 263 8.25 7.35 -26.75
CA GLU A 263 8.13 6.58 -25.52
C GLU A 263 6.82 5.79 -25.52
N GLU A 264 6.88 4.51 -25.17
CA GLU A 264 5.69 3.66 -25.05
C GLU A 264 5.27 3.58 -23.58
N VAL A 265 3.97 3.71 -23.33
CA VAL A 265 3.40 3.50 -21.99
C VAL A 265 3.15 2.01 -21.82
N SER A 266 3.82 1.36 -20.86
CA SER A 266 3.68 -0.06 -20.57
C SER A 266 2.39 -0.41 -19.82
N GLY A 267 1.83 0.55 -19.08
CA GLY A 267 0.58 0.33 -18.37
C GLY A 267 0.03 1.61 -17.76
N VAL A 268 -1.30 1.69 -17.70
CA VAL A 268 -2.02 2.72 -16.95
C VAL A 268 -2.92 2.02 -15.95
N ASN A 269 -2.83 2.42 -14.68
CA ASN A 269 -3.70 1.95 -13.61
C ASN A 269 -4.46 3.14 -13.04
N PHE A 270 -5.77 2.98 -12.87
CA PHE A 270 -6.62 4.01 -12.28
C PHE A 270 -7.38 3.42 -11.10
N THR A 271 -7.45 4.18 -10.02
CA THR A 271 -8.25 3.86 -8.84
C THR A 271 -9.17 5.01 -8.55
N ASP A 272 -10.47 4.78 -8.73
CA ASP A 272 -11.51 5.75 -8.41
C ASP A 272 -11.75 5.82 -6.90
N SER A 273 -12.02 7.02 -6.44
CA SER A 273 -12.28 7.38 -5.05
C SER A 273 -13.40 8.41 -4.92
N ASP A 274 -14.05 8.81 -6.02
CA ASP A 274 -15.22 9.67 -5.95
C ASP A 274 -16.49 8.81 -5.80
N PRO A 275 -17.31 9.02 -4.76
CA PRO A 275 -18.53 8.23 -4.55
C PRO A 275 -19.69 8.66 -5.45
N LYS A 276 -19.56 9.72 -6.26
CA LYS A 276 -20.65 10.26 -7.10
C LYS A 276 -20.70 9.61 -8.47
N GLN A 277 -21.84 9.02 -8.80
CA GLN A 277 -22.06 8.46 -10.13
C GLN A 277 -21.93 9.47 -11.26
N GLY A 278 -21.32 9.03 -12.36
CA GLY A 278 -21.04 9.84 -13.54
C GLY A 278 -19.85 10.76 -13.35
N PHE A 279 -19.15 10.66 -12.21
CA PHE A 279 -17.95 11.42 -11.93
C PHE A 279 -16.85 10.50 -11.40
N ILE A 280 -15.62 10.79 -11.79
CA ILE A 280 -14.45 10.14 -11.21
C ILE A 280 -13.59 11.12 -10.43
N GLY A 281 -12.79 10.58 -9.52
CA GLY A 281 -11.74 11.30 -8.83
C GLY A 281 -10.82 10.33 -8.13
N GLY A 282 -9.51 10.43 -8.31
CA GLY A 282 -8.63 9.39 -7.79
C GLY A 282 -7.19 9.48 -8.24
N ILE A 283 -6.45 8.39 -8.09
CA ILE A 283 -5.04 8.32 -8.45
C ILE A 283 -4.90 7.54 -9.76
N VAL A 284 -4.20 8.15 -10.72
CA VAL A 284 -3.71 7.51 -11.93
C VAL A 284 -2.22 7.21 -11.74
N GLU A 285 -1.84 5.99 -12.06
CA GLU A 285 -0.45 5.55 -12.16
C GLU A 285 -0.14 5.20 -13.62
N VAL A 286 0.92 5.79 -14.14
CA VAL A 286 1.42 5.61 -15.51
C VAL A 286 2.77 4.94 -15.42
N ASN A 287 2.87 3.76 -16.03
CA ASN A 287 4.11 3.03 -16.20
C ASN A 287 4.60 3.18 -17.65
N SER A 288 5.85 3.61 -17.82
CA SER A 288 6.51 3.78 -19.11
C SER A 288 7.58 2.71 -19.32
N THR A 289 7.77 2.26 -20.56
CA THR A 289 8.88 1.37 -20.93
C THR A 289 10.20 2.11 -21.15
N ALA A 290 10.15 3.41 -21.46
CA ALA A 290 11.35 4.11 -21.91
C ALA A 290 12.23 4.47 -20.72
N THR A 291 13.39 3.82 -20.68
CA THR A 291 14.44 4.11 -19.72
C THR A 291 15.17 5.42 -20.04
N PHE A 292 15.02 5.90 -21.28
CA PHE A 292 15.55 7.16 -21.81
C PHE A 292 14.46 7.85 -22.65
N GLY A 293 13.39 8.27 -21.99
CA GLY A 293 12.27 8.95 -22.62
C GLY A 293 12.56 10.41 -22.99
N ASP A 294 12.02 10.86 -24.11
CA ASP A 294 11.98 12.28 -24.47
C ASP A 294 10.64 12.95 -24.12
N ALA A 295 9.74 12.22 -23.43
CA ALA A 295 8.53 12.80 -22.86
C ALA A 295 8.86 13.67 -21.64
N GLU A 296 8.36 14.90 -21.64
CA GLU A 296 8.44 15.84 -20.52
C GLU A 296 7.16 15.86 -19.70
N PHE A 297 6.06 15.31 -20.24
CA PHE A 297 4.80 15.13 -19.54
C PHE A 297 3.99 13.96 -20.13
N PHE A 298 3.01 13.51 -19.37
CA PHE A 298 2.02 12.53 -19.80
C PHE A 298 0.63 13.13 -19.64
N SER A 299 -0.15 13.12 -20.71
CA SER A 299 -1.51 13.61 -20.75
C SER A 299 -2.49 12.45 -20.65
N ILE A 300 -3.43 12.54 -19.71
CA ILE A 300 -4.42 11.49 -19.45
C ILE A 300 -5.71 11.83 -20.18
N TYR A 301 -6.27 10.85 -20.90
CA TYR A 301 -7.47 11.02 -21.73
C TYR A 301 -8.49 9.91 -21.50
N PHE A 302 -9.77 10.23 -21.73
CA PHE A 302 -10.83 9.25 -21.87
C PHE A 302 -10.82 8.68 -23.28
N LEU A 303 -11.01 7.36 -23.36
CA LEU A 303 -11.21 6.64 -24.60
C LEU A 303 -12.57 5.95 -24.62
N ASP A 304 -13.11 5.78 -25.82
CA ASP A 304 -14.26 4.90 -26.07
C ASP A 304 -13.86 3.41 -26.13
N GLU A 305 -14.83 2.53 -26.40
CA GLU A 305 -14.57 1.09 -26.55
C GLU A 305 -13.61 0.75 -27.69
N ASP A 306 -13.66 1.52 -28.78
CA ASP A 306 -12.80 1.41 -29.97
C ASP A 306 -11.41 2.03 -29.78
N ASN A 307 -11.15 2.57 -28.58
CA ASN A 307 -9.97 3.30 -28.16
C ASN A 307 -9.82 4.70 -28.77
N ASN A 308 -10.84 5.32 -29.35
CA ASN A 308 -10.79 6.70 -29.84
C ASN A 308 -10.79 7.70 -28.68
N LYS A 309 -10.04 8.79 -28.85
CA LYS A 309 -9.96 9.89 -27.87
C LYS A 309 -11.28 10.68 -27.87
N LEU A 310 -11.92 10.82 -26.71
CA LEU A 310 -13.23 11.48 -26.58
C LEU A 310 -13.16 13.01 -26.41
N SER A 311 -11.99 13.56 -26.09
CA SER A 311 -11.78 15.01 -25.91
C SER A 311 -10.38 15.39 -26.34
N ASP A 312 -10.22 16.55 -26.97
CA ASP A 312 -8.90 17.09 -27.28
C ASP A 312 -8.14 17.59 -26.05
N GLN A 313 -8.85 17.92 -24.96
CA GLN A 313 -8.26 18.39 -23.72
C GLN A 313 -8.01 17.24 -22.73
N PRO A 314 -6.81 17.18 -22.13
CA PRO A 314 -6.49 16.14 -21.17
C PRO A 314 -7.23 16.35 -19.85
N ILE A 315 -7.64 15.23 -19.25
CA ILE A 315 -8.24 15.18 -17.91
C ILE A 315 -7.21 15.66 -16.87
N LEU A 316 -5.97 15.21 -17.06
CA LEU A 316 -4.85 15.49 -16.18
C LEU A 316 -3.57 15.50 -17.00
N ARG A 317 -2.67 16.42 -16.66
CA ARG A 317 -1.31 16.43 -17.19
C ARG A 317 -0.33 16.16 -16.06
N ILE A 318 0.36 15.03 -16.16
CA ILE A 318 1.40 14.62 -15.22
C ILE A 318 2.73 15.10 -15.75
N GLU A 319 3.33 16.09 -15.10
CA GLU A 319 4.69 16.50 -15.43
C GLU A 319 5.66 15.35 -15.13
N ASN A 320 6.52 15.03 -16.10
CA ASN A 320 7.66 14.16 -15.91
C ASN A 320 8.91 15.04 -15.83
N PRO A 321 9.29 15.55 -14.64
CA PRO A 321 10.40 16.46 -14.51
C PRO A 321 11.73 15.69 -14.71
N LYS A 322 12.09 15.35 -15.96
CA LYS A 322 13.35 14.74 -16.45
C LYS A 322 14.04 13.69 -15.54
N SER A 323 13.32 13.05 -14.59
CA SER A 323 13.98 12.40 -13.46
C SER A 323 13.12 11.56 -12.51
N ARG A 324 11.81 11.35 -12.75
CA ARG A 324 10.95 10.58 -11.81
C ARG A 324 10.88 9.07 -12.07
N GLY A 325 11.38 8.59 -13.22
CA GLY A 325 11.45 7.17 -13.55
C GLY A 325 10.27 6.69 -14.39
N THR A 326 10.14 5.38 -14.54
CA THR A 326 9.10 4.73 -15.36
C THR A 326 7.71 4.81 -14.75
N ASN A 327 7.58 5.00 -13.43
CA ASN A 327 6.30 4.99 -12.74
C ASN A 327 5.98 6.41 -12.25
N LEU A 328 4.96 7.01 -12.84
CA LEU A 328 4.50 8.36 -12.55
C LEU A 328 3.09 8.27 -11.98
N SER A 329 2.79 9.06 -10.96
CA SER A 329 1.42 9.15 -10.44
C SER A 329 0.91 10.58 -10.49
N GLY A 330 -0.39 10.69 -10.73
CA GLY A 330 -1.13 11.93 -10.79
C GLY A 330 -2.49 11.77 -10.13
N LYS A 331 -3.06 12.88 -9.65
CA LYS A 331 -4.37 12.89 -9.03
C LYS A 331 -5.39 13.53 -9.98
N ILE A 332 -6.39 12.76 -10.39
CA ILE A 332 -7.54 13.29 -11.10
C ILE A 332 -8.38 14.10 -10.10
N PRO A 333 -8.77 15.35 -10.43
CA PRO A 333 -9.62 16.16 -9.56
C PRO A 333 -10.92 15.42 -9.19
N PRO A 334 -11.42 15.57 -7.95
CA PRO A 334 -12.73 15.03 -7.59
C PRO A 334 -13.82 15.69 -8.44
N SER A 335 -14.90 14.95 -8.65
CA SER A 335 -16.07 15.35 -9.43
C SER A 335 -15.73 15.71 -10.87
N THR A 336 -14.82 14.94 -11.49
CA THR A 336 -14.52 15.04 -12.92
C THR A 336 -15.58 14.27 -13.71
N PRO A 337 -16.38 14.91 -14.58
CA PRO A 337 -17.48 14.24 -15.28
C PRO A 337 -16.96 13.20 -16.28
N ILE A 338 -17.63 12.05 -16.31
CA ILE A 338 -17.38 10.97 -17.27
C ILE A 338 -18.23 11.23 -18.53
N PRO A 339 -17.61 11.35 -19.73
CA PRO A 339 -18.36 11.44 -20.98
C PRO A 339 -19.20 10.18 -21.24
N GLU A 340 -20.35 10.31 -21.92
CA GLU A 340 -21.31 9.20 -22.13
C GLU A 340 -20.71 7.97 -22.84
N GLU A 341 -19.68 8.14 -23.65
CA GLU A 341 -19.02 7.07 -24.41
C GLU A 341 -17.70 6.57 -23.76
N ALA A 342 -17.32 7.10 -22.60
CA ALA A 342 -16.05 6.79 -21.97
C ALA A 342 -16.06 5.40 -21.31
N SER A 343 -15.20 4.51 -21.80
CA SER A 343 -15.03 3.15 -21.26
C SER A 343 -13.62 2.87 -20.73
N LYS A 344 -12.62 3.68 -21.11
CA LYS A 344 -11.21 3.48 -20.75
C LYS A 344 -10.47 4.79 -20.48
N ILE A 345 -9.34 4.70 -19.79
CA ILE A 345 -8.37 5.79 -19.62
C ILE A 345 -7.03 5.38 -20.23
N THR A 346 -6.36 6.31 -20.90
CA THR A 346 -4.98 6.13 -21.39
C THR A 346 -4.08 7.31 -21.02
N ALA A 347 -2.77 7.11 -21.16
CA ALA A 347 -1.76 8.14 -21.00
C ALA A 347 -0.99 8.32 -22.31
N VAL A 348 -0.84 9.56 -22.76
CA VAL A 348 -0.13 9.93 -23.99
C VAL A 348 1.11 10.74 -23.63
N PRO A 349 2.31 10.30 -24.04
CA PRO A 349 3.53 11.06 -23.79
C PRO A 349 3.62 12.29 -24.69
N GLY A 350 4.05 13.41 -24.11
CA GLY A 350 4.22 14.69 -24.80
C GLY A 350 5.51 15.40 -24.38
N ASN A 351 5.99 16.33 -25.21
CA ASN A 351 7.09 17.24 -24.85
C ASN A 351 6.76 18.70 -25.17
N LEU A 352 7.44 19.65 -24.52
CA LEU A 352 7.08 21.08 -24.65
C LEU A 352 7.35 21.64 -26.05
N ALA A 353 8.23 21.01 -26.82
CA ALA A 353 8.66 21.51 -28.13
C ALA A 353 7.74 21.07 -29.29
N PHE A 354 7.18 19.85 -29.23
CA PHE A 354 6.37 19.26 -30.30
C PHE A 354 4.98 18.82 -29.85
N GLY A 355 4.67 18.98 -28.57
CA GLY A 355 3.40 18.58 -27.99
C GLY A 355 3.24 17.08 -27.92
N GLU A 356 1.98 16.67 -27.99
CA GLU A 356 1.59 15.28 -28.15
C GLU A 356 1.67 14.89 -29.62
N PRO A 357 1.81 13.60 -29.89
CA PRO A 357 1.77 13.11 -31.24
C PRO A 357 0.34 13.03 -31.83
N ASP A 358 0.23 13.26 -33.15
CA ASP A 358 -1.05 13.61 -33.81
C ASP A 358 -1.93 12.40 -34.17
N SER A 359 -1.39 11.17 -34.17
CA SER A 359 -2.10 10.01 -34.71
C SER A 359 -2.07 8.81 -33.76
N GLN A 360 -3.24 8.20 -33.56
CA GLN A 360 -3.41 7.00 -32.75
C GLN A 360 -2.65 5.77 -33.27
N ARG A 361 -2.17 5.80 -34.52
CA ARG A 361 -1.34 4.72 -35.10
C ARG A 361 0.11 4.75 -34.61
N ASP A 362 0.54 5.86 -34.02
CA ASP A 362 1.93 6.07 -33.62
C ASP A 362 2.19 5.70 -32.14
N PHE A 363 1.15 5.35 -31.36
CA PHE A 363 1.24 4.87 -29.97
C PHE A 363 0.32 3.66 -29.82
N ALA A 364 0.80 2.54 -29.29
CA ALA A 364 -0.09 1.49 -28.81
C ALA A 364 -0.61 1.94 -27.42
N PRO A 365 -1.86 2.42 -27.29
CA PRO A 365 -2.33 2.93 -26.01
C PRO A 365 -2.42 1.76 -25.04
N SER A 366 -1.59 1.75 -24.01
CA SER A 366 -1.95 1.01 -22.81
C SER A 366 -3.10 1.75 -22.15
N SER A 367 -4.20 1.02 -21.97
CA SER A 367 -5.43 1.56 -21.43
C SER A 367 -5.84 0.78 -20.20
N SER A 368 -6.38 1.50 -19.20
CA SER A 368 -7.08 0.90 -18.08
C SER A 368 -8.58 0.98 -18.33
N SER A 369 -9.34 -0.04 -17.96
CA SER A 369 -10.80 0.05 -17.95
C SER A 369 -11.23 1.15 -16.97
N LEU A 370 -12.14 2.01 -17.40
CA LEU A 370 -12.72 3.02 -16.53
C LEU A 370 -13.79 2.36 -15.67
N LEU A 371 -13.60 2.41 -14.35
CA LEU A 371 -14.57 1.90 -13.37
C LEU A 371 -15.01 3.05 -12.48
N ASP A 372 -16.28 3.46 -12.61
CA ASP A 372 -16.94 4.42 -11.72
C ASP A 372 -17.37 3.70 -10.44
N LEU A 373 -16.73 4.01 -9.32
CA LEU A 373 -17.00 3.40 -8.01
C LEU A 373 -18.01 4.24 -7.22
N ALA A 374 -19.19 4.44 -7.80
CA ALA A 374 -20.29 5.18 -7.16
C ALA A 374 -21.00 4.39 -6.04
N VAL A 375 -21.48 5.12 -5.03
CA VAL A 375 -22.40 4.57 -4.03
C VAL A 375 -23.80 4.48 -4.65
N PRO A 376 -24.46 3.31 -4.62
CA PRO A 376 -25.82 3.22 -5.13
C PRO A 376 -26.76 4.09 -4.29
N THR A 377 -27.55 4.94 -4.95
CA THR A 377 -28.40 5.92 -4.26
C THR A 377 -29.78 5.39 -3.90
N CYS A 378 -30.25 4.31 -4.53
CA CYS A 378 -31.55 3.73 -4.24
C CYS A 378 -31.43 2.73 -3.09
N THR A 379 -31.88 3.17 -1.91
CA THR A 379 -31.81 2.38 -0.69
C THR A 379 -33.06 1.49 -0.57
N PRO A 380 -32.93 0.18 -0.30
CA PRO A 380 -34.08 -0.66 0.00
C PRO A 380 -34.79 -0.12 1.24
N GLN A 381 -36.11 0.03 1.17
CA GLN A 381 -36.92 0.62 2.24
C GLN A 381 -37.53 -0.45 3.15
N LYS A 382 -37.96 -1.58 2.57
CA LYS A 382 -38.60 -2.67 3.30
C LYS A 382 -38.26 -4.00 2.65
N ILE A 383 -38.11 -5.03 3.47
CA ILE A 383 -38.11 -6.43 3.04
C ILE A 383 -39.33 -7.08 3.69
N ASP A 384 -40.06 -7.88 2.92
CA ASP A 384 -41.13 -8.73 3.40
C ASP A 384 -40.88 -10.16 2.92
N LEU A 385 -40.96 -11.12 3.82
CA LEU A 385 -40.82 -12.55 3.52
C LEU A 385 -41.94 -13.27 4.23
N GLU A 386 -42.73 -14.03 3.48
CA GLU A 386 -43.70 -14.98 4.02
C GLU A 386 -43.06 -16.36 4.01
N ASP A 387 -42.78 -16.90 5.20
CA ASP A 387 -42.10 -18.18 5.34
C ASP A 387 -43.06 -19.32 4.98
N THR A 388 -42.70 -20.06 3.93
CA THR A 388 -43.43 -21.23 3.44
C THR A 388 -42.75 -22.54 3.81
N SER A 389 -41.66 -22.52 4.59
CA SER A 389 -40.97 -23.73 5.01
C SER A 389 -41.75 -24.45 6.12
N PRO A 390 -42.00 -25.77 6.00
CA PRO A 390 -42.62 -26.54 7.09
C PRO A 390 -41.62 -26.97 8.17
N GLU A 391 -40.30 -26.82 7.94
CA GLU A 391 -39.24 -27.28 8.83
C GLU A 391 -38.64 -26.16 9.68
N VAL A 392 -38.56 -26.39 11.00
CA VAL A 392 -37.90 -25.48 11.96
C VAL A 392 -36.43 -25.30 11.56
N GLY A 393 -35.97 -24.05 11.56
CA GLY A 393 -34.60 -23.67 11.26
C GLY A 393 -34.34 -23.52 9.76
N GLN A 394 -35.37 -23.52 8.92
CA GLN A 394 -35.25 -23.23 7.49
C GLN A 394 -36.27 -22.18 7.05
N LEU A 395 -35.91 -21.35 6.09
CA LEU A 395 -36.80 -20.35 5.48
C LEU A 395 -37.05 -20.69 4.02
N GLY A 396 -38.30 -20.59 3.58
CA GLY A 396 -38.68 -20.72 2.17
C GLY A 396 -39.69 -19.64 1.79
N GLY A 397 -39.84 -19.38 0.49
CA GLY A 397 -40.92 -18.51 0.00
C GLY A 397 -40.43 -17.27 -0.76
N ASP A 398 -41.35 -16.33 -0.96
CA ASP A 398 -41.12 -15.15 -1.78
C ASP A 398 -40.63 -13.96 -0.94
N VAL A 399 -39.44 -13.47 -1.26
CA VAL A 399 -38.89 -12.25 -0.68
C VAL A 399 -39.27 -11.06 -1.55
N LYS A 400 -39.96 -10.10 -0.96
CA LYS A 400 -40.34 -8.84 -1.58
C LYS A 400 -39.48 -7.71 -1.02
N ILE A 401 -38.78 -7.00 -1.89
CA ILE A 401 -37.92 -5.86 -1.56
C ILE A 401 -38.58 -4.61 -2.12
N SER A 402 -39.08 -3.74 -1.23
CA SER A 402 -39.66 -2.45 -1.61
C SER A 402 -38.61 -1.33 -1.60
N PHE A 403 -38.69 -0.43 -2.57
CA PHE A 403 -37.76 0.70 -2.73
C PHE A 403 -38.49 1.91 -3.32
N SER A 404 -37.92 3.11 -3.14
CA SER A 404 -38.45 4.32 -3.78
C SER A 404 -38.38 4.18 -5.29
N ALA A 405 -39.50 4.43 -6.00
CA ALA A 405 -39.58 4.33 -7.45
C ALA A 405 -38.40 5.03 -8.13
N HIS A 406 -37.82 4.36 -9.12
CA HIS A 406 -36.87 4.98 -10.04
C HIS A 406 -37.58 6.18 -10.66
N ALA A 407 -37.05 7.39 -10.46
CA ALA A 407 -37.58 8.56 -11.15
C ALA A 407 -37.49 8.27 -12.66
N GLU A 408 -38.64 8.21 -13.35
CA GLU A 408 -38.73 7.81 -14.77
C GLU A 408 -37.95 8.75 -15.73
N ASP A 409 -37.39 9.87 -15.23
CA ASP A 409 -36.90 10.98 -16.04
C ASP A 409 -35.44 11.43 -15.80
N SER A 410 -34.56 10.64 -15.16
CA SER A 410 -33.15 11.04 -15.04
C SER A 410 -32.16 9.89 -15.21
N ALA A 411 -31.27 10.07 -16.17
CA ALA A 411 -30.09 9.25 -16.41
C ALA A 411 -29.21 9.14 -15.14
N SER A 412 -29.39 8.02 -14.41
CA SER A 412 -28.74 7.58 -13.14
C SER A 412 -29.48 7.95 -11.84
N PRO A 413 -29.48 7.11 -10.77
CA PRO A 413 -28.78 5.82 -10.55
C PRO A 413 -29.70 4.59 -10.56
N THR A 414 -29.42 3.61 -11.42
CA THR A 414 -30.07 2.30 -11.36
C THR A 414 -29.25 1.40 -10.45
N VAL A 415 -29.78 1.04 -9.29
CA VAL A 415 -29.29 -0.14 -8.58
C VAL A 415 -29.45 -1.32 -9.53
N ASP A 416 -28.39 -2.07 -9.76
CA ASP A 416 -28.43 -3.21 -10.69
C ASP A 416 -28.93 -4.46 -9.96
N TYR A 417 -28.55 -4.59 -8.68
CA TYR A 417 -28.87 -5.73 -7.84
C TYR A 417 -29.13 -5.34 -6.39
N TYR A 418 -29.96 -6.13 -5.71
CA TYR A 418 -30.06 -6.18 -4.26
C TYR A 418 -29.39 -7.46 -3.76
N THR A 419 -28.47 -7.36 -2.80
CA THR A 419 -27.90 -8.52 -2.14
C THR A 419 -28.55 -8.76 -0.79
N LEU A 420 -29.00 -9.99 -0.59
CA LEU A 420 -29.55 -10.46 0.68
C LEU A 420 -28.45 -11.12 1.51
N HIS A 421 -28.38 -10.75 2.78
CA HIS A 421 -27.42 -11.27 3.75
C HIS A 421 -28.08 -11.63 5.07
N TRP A 422 -27.51 -12.61 5.78
CA TRP A 422 -27.84 -12.86 7.18
C TRP A 422 -27.33 -11.73 8.08
N GLY A 423 -28.20 -11.23 8.94
CA GLY A 423 -27.89 -10.18 9.91
C GLY A 423 -27.81 -10.72 11.33
N ARG A 424 -26.93 -10.10 12.11
CA ARG A 424 -26.66 -10.48 13.50
C ARG A 424 -27.77 -10.06 14.46
N THR A 425 -28.45 -8.95 14.17
CA THR A 425 -29.48 -8.39 15.05
C THR A 425 -30.69 -7.94 14.25
N ALA A 426 -31.87 -8.06 14.85
CA ALA A 426 -33.13 -7.60 14.25
C ALA A 426 -33.23 -6.06 14.04
N ASN A 427 -32.28 -5.27 14.54
CA ASN A 427 -32.38 -3.81 14.63
C ASN A 427 -31.19 -3.05 14.01
N SER A 428 -30.21 -3.75 13.43
CA SER A 428 -29.03 -3.13 12.83
C SER A 428 -28.64 -3.76 11.50
N CYS A 429 -28.00 -2.98 10.64
CA CYS A 429 -27.43 -3.44 9.37
C CYS A 429 -26.11 -4.23 9.53
N GLU A 430 -25.89 -4.89 10.67
CA GLU A 430 -24.68 -5.66 10.95
C GLU A 430 -24.81 -7.06 10.34
N ARG A 431 -24.00 -7.32 9.30
CA ARG A 431 -23.92 -8.66 8.67
C ARG A 431 -23.35 -9.67 9.65
N LEU A 432 -23.81 -10.92 9.53
CA LEU A 432 -23.22 -12.02 10.28
C LEU A 432 -21.73 -12.17 9.90
N PRO A 433 -20.81 -12.27 10.88
CA PRO A 433 -19.38 -12.40 10.58
C PRO A 433 -19.08 -13.77 9.97
N GLY A 434 -18.37 -13.78 8.84
CA GLY A 434 -17.98 -15.00 8.12
C GLY A 434 -18.43 -15.01 6.66
N GLY A 435 -17.79 -15.84 5.83
CA GLY A 435 -18.05 -15.94 4.39
C GLY A 435 -19.44 -16.44 4.01
N ASN A 436 -20.20 -16.97 4.98
CA ASN A 436 -21.52 -17.57 4.76
C ASN A 436 -22.69 -16.59 5.00
N SER A 437 -22.42 -15.30 5.21
CA SER A 437 -23.50 -14.32 5.41
C SER A 437 -24.30 -14.04 4.14
N TYR A 438 -23.83 -14.43 2.96
CA TYR A 438 -24.51 -14.17 1.70
C TYR A 438 -25.63 -15.19 1.45
N ILE A 439 -26.83 -14.70 1.12
CA ILE A 439 -27.99 -15.54 0.78
C ILE A 439 -28.14 -15.59 -0.73
N VAL A 440 -28.46 -14.45 -1.35
CA VAL A 440 -28.75 -14.37 -2.77
C VAL A 440 -28.59 -12.95 -3.30
N ARG A 441 -28.35 -12.84 -4.61
CA ARG A 441 -28.31 -11.59 -5.36
C ARG A 441 -29.51 -11.54 -6.29
N VAL A 442 -30.34 -10.53 -6.10
CA VAL A 442 -31.59 -10.32 -6.83
C VAL A 442 -31.41 -9.16 -7.79
N ARG A 443 -31.79 -9.33 -9.06
CA ARG A 443 -31.70 -8.25 -10.04
C ARG A 443 -32.79 -7.20 -9.77
N ALA A 444 -32.42 -5.93 -9.66
CA ALA A 444 -33.35 -4.84 -9.45
C ALA A 444 -34.07 -4.52 -10.77
N LYS A 445 -35.22 -5.19 -11.00
CA LYS A 445 -36.08 -4.99 -12.18
C LYS A 445 -37.50 -4.65 -11.73
N GLY A 446 -38.00 -3.48 -12.13
CA GLY A 446 -39.38 -3.07 -11.86
C GLY A 446 -39.46 -1.68 -11.22
N VAL A 447 -40.68 -1.25 -10.88
CA VAL A 447 -40.93 0.04 -10.22
C VAL A 447 -41.50 -0.24 -8.84
N GLY A 448 -40.79 0.20 -7.80
CA GLY A 448 -41.26 0.21 -6.41
C GLY A 448 -41.09 -1.11 -5.63
N GLU A 449 -41.07 -2.26 -6.29
CA GLU A 449 -40.92 -3.57 -5.64
C GLU A 449 -40.26 -4.62 -6.56
N VAL A 450 -39.45 -5.50 -5.97
CA VAL A 450 -38.87 -6.67 -6.63
C VAL A 450 -39.17 -7.91 -5.78
N GLN A 451 -39.64 -8.98 -6.43
CA GLN A 451 -39.92 -10.27 -5.80
C GLN A 451 -38.90 -11.33 -6.24
N HIS A 452 -38.41 -12.12 -5.30
CA HIS A 452 -37.51 -13.24 -5.56
C HIS A 452 -37.95 -14.47 -4.78
N HIS A 453 -38.07 -15.60 -5.47
CA HIS A 453 -38.48 -16.87 -4.88
C HIS A 453 -37.26 -17.66 -4.37
N ILE A 454 -37.27 -18.01 -3.08
CA ILE A 454 -36.31 -18.92 -2.45
C ILE A 454 -36.88 -20.34 -2.57
N GLY A 455 -36.44 -21.08 -3.59
CA GLY A 455 -37.06 -22.35 -4.04
C GLY A 455 -36.61 -23.63 -3.32
N GLU A 456 -35.61 -23.57 -2.45
CA GLU A 456 -35.21 -24.65 -1.53
C GLU A 456 -35.19 -24.03 -0.14
N SER A 457 -35.90 -24.61 0.83
CA SER A 457 -35.88 -24.12 2.21
C SER A 457 -34.42 -23.96 2.68
N ILE A 458 -33.96 -22.71 2.81
CA ILE A 458 -32.57 -22.41 3.17
C ILE A 458 -32.40 -22.53 4.67
N ALA A 459 -31.35 -23.20 5.12
CA ALA A 459 -31.05 -23.28 6.54
C ALA A 459 -30.72 -21.88 7.10
N ILE A 460 -31.38 -21.51 8.20
CA ILE A 460 -31.08 -20.28 8.92
C ILE A 460 -29.68 -20.43 9.53
N GLU A 461 -28.77 -19.53 9.16
CA GLU A 461 -27.40 -19.57 9.66
C GLU A 461 -27.33 -19.35 11.17
N LYS A 462 -26.40 -20.06 11.83
CA LYS A 462 -26.32 -20.05 13.28
C LYS A 462 -25.98 -18.64 13.81
N GLY A 463 -26.90 -18.06 14.57
CA GLY A 463 -26.76 -16.70 15.12
C GLY A 463 -27.30 -15.60 14.21
N ALA A 464 -27.98 -15.95 13.11
CA ALA A 464 -28.76 -15.01 12.33
C ALA A 464 -30.08 -14.66 13.06
N GLU A 465 -30.37 -13.36 13.19
CA GLU A 465 -31.62 -12.85 13.76
C GLU A 465 -32.47 -12.10 12.71
N SER A 466 -31.88 -11.78 11.55
CA SER A 466 -32.55 -11.01 10.49
C SER A 466 -32.02 -11.35 9.09
N ILE A 467 -32.78 -10.96 8.06
CA ILE A 467 -32.32 -10.84 6.68
C ILE A 467 -32.11 -9.35 6.36
N LEU A 468 -30.97 -9.03 5.75
CA LEU A 468 -30.56 -7.69 5.37
C LEU A 468 -30.52 -7.56 3.86
N ALA A 469 -31.07 -6.49 3.28
CA ALA A 469 -30.92 -6.16 1.86
C ALA A 469 -30.04 -4.93 1.70
N PHE A 470 -29.06 -5.02 0.82
CA PHE A 470 -28.20 -3.90 0.40
C PHE A 470 -28.36 -3.67 -1.09
N SER A 471 -28.34 -2.42 -1.53
CA SER A 471 -28.25 -2.12 -2.96
C SER A 471 -26.80 -2.29 -3.45
N GLN A 472 -26.65 -2.78 -4.67
CA GLN A 472 -25.36 -3.07 -5.29
C GLN A 472 -25.38 -2.71 -6.78
N HIS A 473 -24.27 -2.14 -7.28
CA HIS A 473 -24.00 -2.00 -8.72
C HIS A 473 -23.24 -3.21 -9.28
N GLU A 474 -23.47 -3.54 -10.55
CA GLU A 474 -22.85 -4.66 -11.26
C GLU A 474 -21.32 -4.65 -11.15
N ASN A 475 -20.75 -3.44 -11.12
CA ASN A 475 -19.32 -3.14 -11.17
C ASN A 475 -18.60 -3.16 -9.81
N THR A 476 -19.31 -3.45 -8.71
CA THR A 476 -18.70 -3.55 -7.37
C THR A 476 -18.15 -4.94 -7.05
N ASP A 477 -18.28 -5.91 -7.97
CA ASP A 477 -17.89 -7.30 -7.74
C ASP A 477 -16.45 -7.59 -8.20
N GLY A 478 -15.48 -6.96 -7.52
CA GLY A 478 -14.04 -7.19 -7.71
C GLY A 478 -13.27 -7.22 -6.38
N PRO A 479 -12.00 -7.64 -6.37
CA PRO A 479 -11.13 -7.58 -5.20
C PRO A 479 -10.63 -6.14 -4.97
N HIS A 480 -11.51 -5.21 -4.64
CA HIS A 480 -11.15 -3.81 -4.38
C HIS A 480 -11.07 -3.52 -2.87
N PRO A 481 -10.05 -2.80 -2.36
CA PRO A 481 -9.86 -2.55 -0.93
C PRO A 481 -10.97 -1.72 -0.26
N SER A 482 -11.75 -0.95 -1.01
CA SER A 482 -12.91 -0.19 -0.51
C SER A 482 -14.25 -0.95 -0.57
N LYS A 483 -14.25 -2.26 -0.85
CA LYS A 483 -15.47 -3.12 -0.90
C LYS A 483 -16.29 -3.10 0.40
N GLY A 484 -15.68 -2.71 1.52
CA GLY A 484 -16.30 -2.68 2.84
C GLY A 484 -17.07 -1.40 3.20
N GLU A 485 -16.87 -0.28 2.48
CA GLU A 485 -17.40 1.03 2.89
C GLU A 485 -18.48 1.61 1.95
N LEU A 486 -18.65 1.07 0.74
CA LEU A 486 -19.59 1.58 -0.27
C LEU A 486 -20.97 0.89 -0.19
N THR A 487 -21.48 0.62 1.01
CA THR A 487 -22.84 0.10 1.20
C THR A 487 -23.81 1.22 1.51
N SER A 488 -24.90 1.32 0.75
CA SER A 488 -26.03 2.18 1.07
C SER A 488 -26.75 1.71 2.35
N SER A 489 -27.71 2.49 2.86
CA SER A 489 -28.53 2.06 3.99
C SER A 489 -29.31 0.78 3.66
N CYS A 490 -29.40 -0.14 4.62
CA CYS A 490 -30.04 -1.44 4.43
C CYS A 490 -31.51 -1.46 4.86
N ALA A 491 -32.28 -2.41 4.32
CA ALA A 491 -33.56 -2.83 4.88
C ALA A 491 -33.37 -4.11 5.71
N ILE A 492 -34.20 -4.27 6.75
CA ILE A 492 -34.10 -5.37 7.73
C ILE A 492 -35.44 -6.10 7.77
N TRP A 493 -35.40 -7.42 7.66
CA TRP A 493 -36.53 -8.29 8.00
C TRP A 493 -36.14 -9.17 9.20
N PRO A 494 -36.78 -9.00 10.38
CA PRO A 494 -36.51 -9.87 11.53
C PRO A 494 -37.01 -11.28 11.23
N ILE A 495 -36.17 -12.28 11.47
CA ILE A 495 -36.50 -13.68 11.17
C ILE A 495 -37.70 -14.11 12.02
N ARG A 496 -38.73 -14.61 11.35
CA ARG A 496 -39.89 -15.27 11.96
C ARG A 496 -40.04 -16.65 11.33
N ASP A 497 -39.33 -17.61 11.90
CA ASP A 497 -39.39 -19.03 11.51
C ASP A 497 -40.76 -19.58 11.93
N ARG A 498 -41.63 -19.84 10.94
CA ARG A 498 -42.95 -20.43 11.18
C ARG A 498 -42.84 -21.91 10.87
N SER A 499 -43.35 -22.77 11.74
CA SER A 499 -43.26 -24.21 11.53
C SER A 499 -44.59 -24.93 11.71
N SER A 500 -44.66 -26.19 11.26
CA SER A 500 -45.78 -27.06 11.64
C SER A 500 -45.79 -27.27 13.16
N PRO A 501 -46.96 -27.39 13.83
CA PRO A 501 -47.03 -27.45 15.28
C PRO A 501 -46.14 -28.57 15.85
N SER A 502 -45.21 -28.21 16.73
CA SER A 502 -44.17 -29.13 17.22
C SER A 502 -44.56 -29.92 18.48
N LYS A 503 -45.59 -29.47 19.22
CA LYS A 503 -46.13 -30.13 20.41
C LYS A 503 -47.43 -30.89 20.10
N PRO A 504 -47.83 -31.88 20.93
CA PRO A 504 -49.16 -32.48 20.87
C PRO A 504 -50.23 -31.60 21.54
N PRO A 505 -51.54 -31.87 21.33
CA PRO A 505 -52.62 -31.29 22.13
C PRO A 505 -52.41 -31.50 23.64
N GLN A 506 -53.02 -30.66 24.50
CA GLN A 506 -52.82 -30.76 25.97
C GLN A 506 -53.30 -32.09 26.54
N GLY A 507 -54.26 -32.73 25.87
CA GLY A 507 -54.70 -34.06 26.20
C GLY A 507 -55.78 -34.55 25.25
N LEU A 508 -55.99 -35.86 25.25
CA LEU A 508 -57.07 -36.52 24.55
C LEU A 508 -57.71 -37.51 25.53
N SER A 509 -59.03 -37.58 25.56
CA SER A 509 -59.75 -38.56 26.38
C SER A 509 -61.01 -39.04 25.68
N VAL A 510 -61.34 -40.31 25.85
CA VAL A 510 -62.59 -40.91 25.35
C VAL A 510 -63.49 -41.20 26.55
N LEU A 511 -64.72 -40.68 26.52
CA LEU A 511 -65.76 -40.92 27.52
C LEU A 511 -66.84 -41.83 26.93
N ASN A 512 -67.33 -42.77 27.76
CA ASN A 512 -68.39 -43.72 27.40
C ASN A 512 -68.07 -44.53 26.12
N GLY A 513 -66.78 -44.77 25.84
CA GLY A 513 -66.34 -45.51 24.66
C GLY A 513 -66.74 -46.97 24.72
N GLN A 514 -67.52 -47.41 23.74
CA GLN A 514 -67.96 -48.79 23.57
C GLN A 514 -67.64 -49.29 22.17
N LEU A 515 -67.11 -50.52 22.11
CA LEU A 515 -66.93 -51.26 20.87
C LEU A 515 -68.16 -52.14 20.62
N LEU A 516 -68.85 -51.89 19.52
CA LEU A 516 -70.04 -52.60 19.07
C LEU A 516 -69.67 -53.66 18.03
N ALA A 517 -70.56 -54.64 17.82
CA ALA A 517 -70.46 -55.67 16.78
C ALA A 517 -69.06 -56.34 16.67
N ASN A 518 -68.64 -57.02 17.76
CA ASN A 518 -67.35 -57.72 17.87
C ASN A 518 -66.10 -56.85 17.59
N GLY A 519 -66.16 -55.55 17.90
CA GLY A 519 -65.00 -54.65 17.75
C GLY A 519 -64.92 -53.92 16.42
N SER A 520 -65.91 -54.07 15.54
CA SER A 520 -65.92 -53.43 14.22
C SER A 520 -66.48 -52.01 14.20
N ARG A 521 -67.20 -51.60 15.26
CA ARG A 521 -67.79 -50.26 15.36
C ARG A 521 -67.51 -49.62 16.72
N PHE A 522 -67.40 -48.30 16.76
CA PHE A 522 -67.16 -47.51 17.96
C PHE A 522 -68.30 -46.52 18.20
N SER A 523 -68.72 -46.38 19.45
CA SER A 523 -69.62 -45.33 19.92
C SER A 523 -69.05 -44.70 21.19
N GLY A 524 -69.01 -43.38 21.28
CA GLY A 524 -68.43 -42.68 22.42
C GLY A 524 -68.18 -41.19 22.16
N GLU A 525 -67.82 -40.47 23.22
CA GLU A 525 -67.48 -39.05 23.15
C GLU A 525 -65.95 -38.87 23.24
N VAL A 526 -65.35 -38.26 22.22
CA VAL A 526 -63.92 -37.93 22.17
C VAL A 526 -63.76 -36.46 22.57
N ILE A 527 -62.95 -36.22 23.60
CA ILE A 527 -62.63 -34.89 24.11
C ILE A 527 -61.17 -34.57 23.84
N VAL A 528 -60.93 -33.57 22.98
CA VAL A 528 -59.61 -33.00 22.72
C VAL A 528 -59.42 -31.79 23.61
N LYS A 529 -58.45 -31.85 24.53
CA LYS A 529 -58.08 -30.71 25.38
C LYS A 529 -57.12 -29.80 24.62
N ARG A 530 -57.50 -28.54 24.50
CA ARG A 530 -56.73 -27.53 23.76
C ARG A 530 -55.40 -27.22 24.45
N ALA A 531 -54.36 -26.95 23.67
CA ALA A 531 -53.11 -26.42 24.23
C ALA A 531 -53.32 -25.05 24.90
N GLY A 532 -52.68 -24.81 26.05
CA GLY A 532 -52.78 -23.53 26.77
C GLY A 532 -52.19 -22.37 25.95
N ARG A 533 -52.93 -21.27 25.80
CA ARG A 533 -52.57 -20.08 24.99
C ARG A 533 -51.33 -19.28 25.44
N GLY A 534 -50.65 -19.71 26.51
CA GLY A 534 -49.50 -19.00 27.08
C GLY A 534 -48.14 -19.40 26.48
N ASP A 535 -48.06 -20.53 25.78
CA ASP A 535 -46.85 -20.95 25.07
C ASP A 535 -46.90 -20.40 23.63
N GLU A 536 -45.76 -19.91 23.11
CA GLU A 536 -45.61 -19.46 21.70
C GLU A 536 -46.18 -20.48 20.68
N VAL A 537 -46.23 -21.76 21.06
CA VAL A 537 -46.77 -22.88 20.28
C VAL A 537 -48.30 -22.82 20.05
N ALA A 538 -49.06 -22.15 20.91
CA ALA A 538 -50.52 -22.06 20.79
C ALA A 538 -50.98 -21.03 19.74
N ALA A 539 -50.07 -20.19 19.24
CA ALA A 539 -50.35 -19.29 18.11
C ALA A 539 -50.29 -20.03 16.75
N GLU A 540 -49.76 -21.25 16.72
CA GLU A 540 -49.49 -21.96 15.47
C GLU A 540 -50.63 -22.86 15.01
N ALA A 541 -51.41 -23.50 15.89
CA ALA A 541 -52.46 -24.43 15.48
C ALA A 541 -53.76 -23.72 15.08
N THR A 542 -54.21 -23.92 13.84
CA THR A 542 -55.50 -23.42 13.33
C THR A 542 -56.59 -24.50 13.33
N ALA A 543 -56.21 -25.78 13.43
CA ALA A 543 -57.13 -26.90 13.48
C ALA A 543 -56.53 -28.12 14.21
N TYR A 544 -57.39 -29.10 14.50
CA TYR A 544 -57.01 -30.43 14.98
C TYR A 544 -57.53 -31.52 14.04
N THR A 545 -56.78 -32.61 13.93
CA THR A 545 -57.14 -33.79 13.14
C THR A 545 -57.17 -35.02 14.03
N LEU A 546 -58.16 -35.89 13.80
CA LEU A 546 -58.32 -37.13 14.55
C LEU A 546 -58.05 -38.33 13.66
N TRP A 547 -57.25 -39.26 14.17
CA TRP A 547 -56.83 -40.47 13.48
C TRP A 547 -57.10 -41.69 14.34
N TRP A 548 -57.50 -42.79 13.71
CA TRP A 548 -57.38 -44.13 14.28
C TRP A 548 -55.91 -44.52 14.34
N CYS A 549 -55.50 -45.07 15.48
CA CYS A 549 -54.12 -45.47 15.76
C CYS A 549 -54.03 -46.90 16.29
N ASP A 550 -52.90 -47.55 15.99
CA ASP A 550 -52.52 -48.80 16.65
C ASP A 550 -51.93 -48.57 18.05
N ASP A 551 -51.51 -49.65 18.72
CA ASP A 551 -50.91 -49.59 20.06
C ASP A 551 -49.63 -48.75 20.12
N ASP A 552 -48.89 -48.70 19.00
CA ASP A 552 -47.65 -47.95 18.79
C ASP A 552 -47.92 -46.48 18.34
N GLU A 553 -49.19 -46.04 18.34
CA GLU A 553 -49.63 -44.69 17.97
C GLU A 553 -49.36 -44.31 16.50
N ARG A 554 -49.28 -45.32 15.62
CA ARG A 554 -49.16 -45.11 14.18
C ARG A 554 -50.53 -44.86 13.56
N LYS A 555 -50.63 -43.85 12.71
CA LYS A 555 -51.85 -43.48 11.98
C LYS A 555 -52.29 -44.62 11.06
N LEU A 556 -53.52 -45.10 11.23
CA LEU A 556 -54.15 -46.12 10.39
C LEU A 556 -55.07 -45.47 9.35
N SER A 557 -56.09 -44.74 9.82
CA SER A 557 -57.00 -43.99 8.96
C SER A 557 -57.57 -42.78 9.71
N LEU A 558 -58.10 -41.81 8.98
CA LEU A 558 -58.68 -40.60 9.55
C LEU A 558 -60.03 -40.95 10.23
N LEU A 559 -60.22 -40.51 11.47
CA LEU A 559 -61.45 -40.76 12.24
C LEU A 559 -62.60 -39.84 11.76
N ASP A 560 -62.29 -38.59 11.42
CA ASP A 560 -63.29 -37.59 11.07
C ASP A 560 -62.78 -36.61 9.99
N SER A 561 -63.67 -36.23 9.07
CA SER A 561 -63.42 -35.27 8.00
C SER A 561 -64.68 -34.39 7.89
N PRO A 562 -64.62 -33.08 8.24
CA PRO A 562 -63.46 -32.19 8.12
C PRO A 562 -62.64 -31.95 9.43
N ASN A 563 -61.51 -31.24 9.30
CA ASN A 563 -60.66 -30.85 10.45
C ASN A 563 -61.48 -30.08 11.51
N ILE A 564 -61.12 -30.25 12.78
CA ILE A 564 -61.74 -29.52 13.89
C ILE A 564 -61.11 -28.14 13.94
N GLU A 565 -61.81 -27.11 13.46
CA GLU A 565 -61.30 -25.73 13.50
C GLU A 565 -61.15 -25.23 14.94
N ASP A 566 -59.98 -24.67 15.27
CA ASP A 566 -59.74 -24.08 16.58
C ASP A 566 -60.37 -22.68 16.66
N THR A 567 -61.66 -22.64 17.01
CA THR A 567 -62.39 -21.38 17.22
C THR A 567 -62.10 -20.78 18.60
N THR A 568 -62.09 -19.45 18.69
CA THR A 568 -61.57 -18.72 19.86
C THR A 568 -62.36 -18.86 21.17
N ALA A 569 -63.50 -19.54 21.17
CA ALA A 569 -64.45 -19.59 22.29
C ALA A 569 -64.46 -20.90 23.11
N ALA A 570 -63.85 -21.99 22.63
CA ALA A 570 -63.88 -23.28 23.33
C ALA A 570 -62.54 -23.62 24.02
N THR A 571 -62.62 -24.19 25.23
CA THR A 571 -61.46 -24.71 25.99
C THR A 571 -61.17 -26.19 25.70
N ASP A 572 -62.22 -26.98 25.42
CA ASP A 572 -62.14 -28.39 25.03
C ASP A 572 -63.08 -28.66 23.84
N PHE A 573 -62.63 -29.45 22.87
CA PHE A 573 -63.47 -29.89 21.75
C PHE A 573 -64.09 -31.24 22.08
N ARG A 574 -65.41 -31.33 22.02
CA ARG A 574 -66.18 -32.54 22.33
C ARG A 574 -66.88 -33.04 21.09
N LEU A 575 -66.59 -34.28 20.71
CA LEU A 575 -67.09 -34.90 19.48
C LEU A 575 -67.76 -36.22 19.85
N VAL A 576 -69.03 -36.35 19.49
CA VAL A 576 -69.83 -37.55 19.76
C VAL A 576 -69.88 -38.39 18.49
N TYR A 577 -69.47 -39.64 18.60
CA TYR A 577 -69.47 -40.60 17.52
C TYR A 577 -70.48 -41.71 17.82
N GLU A 578 -71.36 -41.99 16.86
CA GLU A 578 -72.33 -43.08 16.94
C GLU A 578 -72.04 -44.08 15.81
N GLU A 579 -71.67 -45.30 16.17
CA GLU A 579 -71.47 -46.44 15.25
C GLU A 579 -70.44 -46.21 14.12
N VAL A 580 -69.31 -45.58 14.41
CA VAL A 580 -68.23 -45.35 13.43
C VAL A 580 -67.41 -46.62 13.22
N GLU A 581 -67.05 -46.92 11.97
CA GLU A 581 -66.23 -48.10 11.65
C GLU A 581 -64.81 -47.99 12.22
N VAL A 582 -64.36 -49.07 12.87
CA VAL A 582 -63.04 -49.17 13.48
C VAL A 582 -62.13 -49.99 12.56
N PRO A 583 -61.01 -49.43 12.08
CA PRO A 583 -60.06 -50.18 11.25
C PRO A 583 -59.48 -51.39 11.98
N GLU A 584 -59.14 -52.44 11.22
CA GLU A 584 -58.42 -53.59 11.79
C GLU A 584 -57.12 -53.10 12.47
N LYS A 585 -56.90 -53.53 13.72
CA LYS A 585 -55.77 -53.16 14.60
C LYS A 585 -55.83 -51.78 15.25
N ALA A 586 -56.90 -51.01 15.05
CA ALA A 586 -57.08 -49.77 15.81
C ALA A 586 -57.39 -50.07 17.28
N SER A 587 -56.61 -49.48 18.18
CA SER A 587 -56.78 -49.61 19.64
C SER A 587 -56.84 -48.25 20.35
N LYS A 588 -56.40 -47.18 19.67
CA LYS A 588 -56.37 -45.80 20.16
C LYS A 588 -56.95 -44.84 19.13
N ILE A 589 -57.39 -43.68 19.61
CA ILE A 589 -57.61 -42.47 18.81
C ILE A 589 -56.44 -41.54 19.09
N CYS A 590 -55.87 -40.93 18.06
CA CYS A 590 -54.85 -39.91 18.17
C CYS A 590 -55.36 -38.56 17.65
N ALA A 591 -54.97 -37.47 18.32
CA ALA A 591 -55.24 -36.11 17.92
C ALA A 591 -53.93 -35.38 17.61
N PHE A 592 -53.86 -34.72 16.45
CA PHE A 592 -52.72 -33.91 16.03
C PHE A 592 -53.14 -32.46 15.83
N MET A 593 -52.24 -31.53 16.15
CA MET A 593 -52.41 -30.11 15.83
C MET A 593 -52.04 -29.86 14.37
N LYS A 594 -52.74 -28.96 13.70
CA LYS A 594 -52.54 -28.61 12.29
C LYS A 594 -52.63 -27.12 12.06
N ASN A 595 -51.83 -26.62 11.12
CA ASN A 595 -51.87 -25.24 10.64
C ASN A 595 -51.83 -25.18 9.10
N ASP A 596 -51.66 -23.96 8.57
CA ASP A 596 -51.52 -23.70 7.13
C ASP A 596 -50.23 -24.30 6.53
N LEU A 597 -49.21 -24.58 7.34
CA LEU A 597 -47.95 -25.21 6.93
C LEU A 597 -48.00 -26.75 7.01
N GLY A 598 -48.91 -27.33 7.79
CA GLY A 598 -49.06 -28.78 7.87
C GLY A 598 -49.56 -29.29 9.22
N GLU A 599 -49.58 -30.61 9.34
CA GLU A 599 -49.94 -31.32 10.56
C GLU A 599 -48.68 -31.62 11.39
N GLY A 600 -48.77 -31.44 12.70
CA GLY A 600 -47.69 -31.70 13.64
C GLY A 600 -47.27 -33.16 13.68
N ARG A 601 -46.00 -33.41 14.01
CA ARG A 601 -45.43 -34.77 14.09
C ARG A 601 -45.81 -35.50 15.38
N GLN A 602 -46.18 -34.79 16.43
CA GLN A 602 -46.55 -35.35 17.73
C GLN A 602 -48.05 -35.21 17.97
N GLY A 603 -48.69 -36.27 18.46
CA GLY A 603 -50.12 -36.30 18.77
C GLY A 603 -50.38 -36.71 20.22
N ALA A 604 -51.59 -36.46 20.70
CA ALA A 604 -52.09 -37.01 21.96
C ALA A 604 -52.95 -38.23 21.65
N ALA A 605 -52.78 -39.33 22.37
CA ALA A 605 -53.52 -40.57 22.14
C ALA A 605 -54.41 -40.94 23.33
N ALA A 606 -55.55 -41.58 23.04
CA ALA A 606 -56.47 -42.10 24.04
C ALA A 606 -57.00 -43.48 23.62
N ALA A 607 -57.10 -44.41 24.57
CA ALA A 607 -57.66 -45.73 24.31
C ALA A 607 -59.16 -45.65 23.97
N VAL A 608 -59.62 -46.51 23.06
CA VAL A 608 -61.01 -46.53 22.56
C VAL A 608 -62.00 -47.05 23.61
N VAL A 609 -61.52 -47.75 24.65
CA VAL A 609 -62.32 -48.24 25.77
C VAL A 609 -61.72 -47.68 27.06
N SER A 610 -62.56 -47.08 27.92
CA SER A 610 -62.11 -46.54 29.20
C SER A 610 -61.68 -47.68 30.15
N ASP A 611 -60.48 -47.58 30.74
CA ASP A 611 -59.92 -48.57 31.68
C ASP A 611 -60.74 -48.77 32.97
N THR A 612 -61.80 -48.01 33.20
CA THR A 612 -62.70 -48.16 34.36
C THR A 612 -63.61 -49.40 34.29
N ALA A 613 -63.58 -50.18 33.21
CA ALA A 613 -64.41 -51.39 33.06
C ALA A 613 -63.63 -52.72 33.18
N ARG A 614 -62.34 -52.69 33.56
CA ARG A 614 -61.47 -53.88 33.53
C ARG A 614 -61.34 -54.66 34.86
N ASP A 615 -62.01 -54.22 35.92
CA ASP A 615 -61.93 -54.86 37.26
C ASP A 615 -63.16 -55.70 37.67
N GLU A 616 -64.14 -55.94 36.79
CA GLU A 616 -65.19 -56.95 37.01
C GLU A 616 -65.41 -57.82 35.76
N LEU A 617 -64.49 -58.76 35.52
CA LEU A 617 -64.72 -59.99 34.74
C LEU A 617 -63.75 -61.10 35.14
#